data_AF-A0AAV2ZJ44-F1
#
_entry.id   AF-A0AAV2ZJ44-F1
#
_cell.length_a   1.000
_cell.length_b   1.000
_cell.length_c   1.000
_cell.angle_alpha   90.00
_cell.angle_beta   90.00
_cell.angle_gamma   90.00
#
_symmetry.space_group_name_H-M   'P 1'
#
loop_
_entity.id
_entity.type
_entity.pdbx_description
1 polymer ?
#
loop_
_entity_poly.entity_id
_entity_poly.type
_entity_poly.pdbx_seq_one_letter_code
_entity_poly.pdbx_strand_id
1 'polypeptide(L)'
;MVYIVGSRPVLTFNPNLEKIFTTESLTMTCNVRSPASSDLSYIWYKDGTKIHTGQNFVIRFARRDNKNSGNYQCEGTNTGRSDPARLDVSHDWVILQAPLYVHEGDNVTLRCHHYPNYSSRRTIFYKDNSVINNWEYSSDLHIENINLKKYHLFKCTKEVYRELFTPPEIKVTPFPVTEGDNVTVTCHTNVSPYRPDTELQFVFYRDGQIVQRFSSSDQYGVQSAQLEDSGKYYCEVRTISGKIVKRSKELNIKINELFTPPEIKVTPFPVTEGDNVTVTCHTNVSPYRPDTELQFVFYRDGQIIQRFSSSDQYGVQSAQLEDSGTYYCEVRTISGKIVKRSKELNVKINEPFTEPEIIMISNAIQEGDNQTLTCQTKLSPFIPSTDLQFAFYRDGWNVQKYSLSHQYRVQSAKFEDSGNYLCHVRSSTKSITKRKLFTTPEIKVTPFPITEGDNVTVTCHTNVSPYRPDTELQFVFYRDNQILQPFSSSDQYGVQSAQLEDSGKYYCDVKKIGGKIVKRSKDWNIKINGK
;
A
#
# COMPACT_ATOMS: atom_id res chain seq x y z
N MET A 1 -87.88 -7.76 -11.75
CA MET A 1 -86.47 -7.34 -11.76
C MET A 1 -85.91 -7.51 -10.36
N VAL A 2 -84.96 -8.42 -10.18
CA VAL A 2 -84.23 -8.59 -8.91
C VAL A 2 -83.08 -7.60 -8.93
N TYR A 3 -83.12 -6.56 -8.08
CA TYR A 3 -81.97 -5.68 -7.91
C TYR A 3 -80.97 -6.40 -7.00
N ILE A 4 -79.84 -6.84 -7.57
CA ILE A 4 -78.70 -7.27 -6.78
C ILE A 4 -78.16 -6.00 -6.10
N VAL A 5 -78.39 -5.87 -4.80
CA VAL A 5 -77.78 -4.80 -4.00
C VAL A 5 -76.28 -5.12 -3.93
N GLY A 6 -75.45 -4.20 -4.44
CA GLY A 6 -74.00 -4.32 -4.39
C GLY A 6 -73.51 -4.31 -2.94
N SER A 7 -72.36 -4.94 -2.68
CA SER A 7 -71.73 -4.92 -1.35
C SER A 7 -71.48 -3.48 -0.88
N ARG A 8 -71.67 -3.22 0.43
CA ARG A 8 -71.46 -1.88 1.00
C ARG A 8 -70.04 -1.37 0.69
N PRO A 9 -69.88 -0.09 0.32
CA PRO A 9 -68.58 0.47 0.02
C PRO A 9 -67.70 0.56 1.28
N VAL A 10 -66.39 0.41 1.09
CA VAL A 10 -65.37 0.59 2.13
C VAL A 10 -64.64 1.90 1.87
N LEU A 11 -64.72 2.81 2.84
CA LEU A 11 -64.03 4.09 2.82
C LEU A 11 -62.63 3.92 3.40
N THR A 12 -61.61 4.43 2.72
CA THR A 12 -60.22 4.40 3.21
C THR A 12 -59.59 5.80 3.18
N PHE A 13 -58.70 6.06 4.13
CA PHE A 13 -57.90 7.28 4.20
C PHE A 13 -56.47 7.00 3.73
N ASN A 14 -55.89 7.95 2.99
CA ASN A 14 -54.49 7.95 2.62
C ASN A 14 -53.86 9.32 2.93
N PRO A 15 -52.98 9.44 3.95
CA PRO A 15 -52.55 8.37 4.87
C PRO A 15 -53.69 7.84 5.76
N ASN A 16 -53.59 6.59 6.23
CA ASN A 16 -54.62 5.93 7.06
C ASN A 16 -54.61 6.47 8.51
N LEU A 17 -55.06 7.71 8.72
CA LEU A 17 -54.99 8.40 10.02
C LEU A 17 -56.33 9.06 10.36
N GLU A 18 -56.84 8.82 11.57
CA GLU A 18 -58.08 9.44 12.06
C GLU A 18 -57.92 10.93 12.43
N LYS A 19 -56.67 11.37 12.67
CA LYS A 19 -56.34 12.72 13.15
C LYS A 19 -55.17 13.33 12.39
N ILE A 20 -55.36 14.55 11.90
CA ILE A 20 -54.37 15.32 11.13
C ILE A 20 -54.29 16.77 11.64
N PHE A 21 -53.18 17.46 11.35
CA PHE A 21 -53.06 18.89 11.61
C PHE A 21 -53.72 19.74 10.53
N THR A 22 -54.07 20.98 10.89
CA THR A 22 -54.32 22.03 9.90
C THR A 22 -53.14 22.15 8.93
N THR A 23 -53.39 22.46 7.66
CA THR A 23 -52.43 22.50 6.53
C THR A 23 -52.01 21.16 5.95
N GLU A 24 -52.26 20.04 6.65
CA GLU A 24 -52.00 18.72 6.08
C GLU A 24 -53.04 18.33 5.02
N SER A 25 -52.67 17.37 4.18
CA SER A 25 -53.51 16.84 3.11
C SER A 25 -53.93 15.40 3.38
N LEU A 26 -55.14 15.04 2.97
CA LEU A 26 -55.69 13.70 3.11
C LEU A 26 -56.51 13.34 1.87
N THR A 27 -56.30 12.14 1.33
CA THR A 27 -57.15 11.59 0.28
C THR A 27 -58.07 10.53 0.87
N MET A 28 -59.37 10.65 0.63
CA MET A 28 -60.35 9.64 0.96
C MET A 28 -60.77 8.91 -0.32
N THR A 29 -60.79 7.58 -0.28
CA THR A 29 -61.16 6.75 -1.43
C THR A 29 -62.34 5.86 -1.07
N CYS A 30 -63.32 5.79 -1.97
CA CYS A 30 -64.47 4.91 -1.84
C CYS A 30 -64.24 3.64 -2.66
N ASN A 31 -64.18 2.48 -1.99
CA ASN A 31 -63.92 1.20 -2.64
C ASN A 31 -65.20 0.35 -2.65
N VAL A 32 -65.72 0.06 -3.85
CA VAL A 32 -66.87 -0.82 -4.06
C VAL A 32 -66.39 -2.11 -4.72
N ARG A 33 -66.74 -3.27 -4.14
CA ARG A 33 -66.54 -4.56 -4.84
C ARG A 33 -67.75 -4.80 -5.74
N SER A 34 -67.63 -4.45 -7.03
CA SER A 34 -68.66 -4.67 -8.05
C SER A 34 -68.22 -5.68 -9.11
N PRO A 35 -69.07 -6.65 -9.51
CA PRO A 35 -68.80 -7.54 -10.65
C PRO A 35 -69.03 -6.91 -12.03
N ALA A 36 -69.58 -5.69 -12.14
CA ALA A 36 -69.82 -4.99 -13.41
C ALA A 36 -69.07 -3.64 -13.41
N SER A 37 -68.15 -3.44 -14.37
CA SER A 37 -67.04 -2.48 -14.26
C SER A 37 -67.04 -1.32 -15.27
N SER A 38 -68.17 -0.66 -15.56
CA SER A 38 -68.09 0.49 -16.46
C SER A 38 -68.91 1.75 -16.17
N ASP A 39 -69.76 1.80 -15.13
CA ASP A 39 -70.45 3.05 -14.75
C ASP A 39 -70.72 3.15 -13.24
N LEU A 40 -69.65 3.14 -12.44
CA LEU A 40 -69.74 3.39 -11.00
C LEU A 40 -69.72 4.91 -10.74
N SER A 41 -70.84 5.43 -10.25
CA SER A 41 -70.93 6.77 -9.69
C SER A 41 -70.74 6.70 -8.19
N TYR A 42 -70.10 7.73 -7.63
CA TYR A 42 -69.78 7.81 -6.21
C TYR A 42 -70.26 9.13 -5.65
N ILE A 43 -70.92 9.08 -4.49
CA ILE A 43 -71.41 10.24 -3.75
C ILE A 43 -70.77 10.23 -2.36
N TRP A 44 -70.25 11.38 -1.95
CA TRP A 44 -69.68 11.58 -0.62
C TRP A 44 -70.62 12.39 0.26
N TYR A 45 -70.73 11.97 1.51
CA TYR A 45 -71.48 12.62 2.56
C TYR A 45 -70.55 12.97 3.72
N LYS A 46 -70.78 14.15 4.31
CA LYS A 46 -70.17 14.56 5.57
C LYS A 46 -71.27 14.96 6.53
N ASP A 47 -71.31 14.32 7.70
CA ASP A 47 -72.33 14.57 8.73
C ASP A 47 -73.76 14.50 8.15
N GLY A 48 -73.98 13.55 7.24
CA GLY A 48 -75.26 13.34 6.54
C GLY A 48 -75.51 14.22 5.31
N THR A 49 -74.70 15.26 5.08
CA THR A 49 -74.86 16.21 3.95
C THR A 49 -74.00 15.82 2.76
N LYS A 50 -74.55 15.86 1.54
CA LYS A 50 -73.80 15.57 0.30
C LYS A 50 -72.75 16.66 0.03
N ILE A 51 -71.49 16.27 -0.16
CA ILE A 51 -70.35 17.21 -0.30
C ILE A 51 -69.56 17.06 -1.60
N HIS A 52 -69.55 15.89 -2.24
CA HIS A 52 -68.72 15.64 -3.42
C HIS A 52 -69.24 14.45 -4.25
N THR A 53 -68.82 14.38 -5.51
CA THR A 53 -69.07 13.26 -6.43
C THR A 53 -67.77 12.86 -7.11
N GLY A 54 -67.48 11.57 -7.16
CA GLY A 54 -66.23 11.02 -7.67
C GLY A 54 -65.63 9.98 -6.72
N GLN A 55 -64.80 9.08 -7.24
CA GLN A 55 -64.26 7.96 -6.45
C GLN A 55 -63.37 8.43 -5.29
N ASN A 56 -62.68 9.56 -5.46
CA ASN A 56 -61.75 10.13 -4.50
C ASN A 56 -62.21 11.51 -4.05
N PHE A 57 -62.14 11.78 -2.75
CA PHE A 57 -62.33 13.11 -2.18
C PHE A 57 -61.01 13.58 -1.55
N VAL A 58 -60.47 14.70 -2.03
CA VAL A 58 -59.15 15.18 -1.61
C VAL A 58 -59.26 16.45 -0.79
N ILE A 59 -58.75 16.40 0.43
CA ILE A 59 -58.47 17.58 1.26
C ILE A 59 -57.03 18.00 0.97
N ARG A 60 -56.83 19.10 0.24
CA ARG A 60 -55.49 19.61 -0.09
C ARG A 60 -54.82 20.34 1.07
N PHE A 61 -55.60 21.13 1.80
CA PHE A 61 -55.15 21.90 2.97
C PHE A 61 -56.25 21.89 4.01
N ALA A 62 -56.07 21.10 5.07
CA ALA A 62 -57.02 21.05 6.17
C ALA A 62 -57.15 22.44 6.83
N ARG A 63 -58.37 22.98 6.89
CA ARG A 63 -58.64 24.35 7.32
C ARG A 63 -58.82 24.46 8.84
N ARG A 64 -58.40 25.59 9.40
CA ARG A 64 -58.51 25.91 10.84
C ARG A 64 -59.96 26.12 11.30
N ASP A 65 -60.90 26.37 10.40
CA ASP A 65 -62.31 26.58 10.75
C ASP A 65 -63.07 25.27 11.06
N ASN A 66 -62.36 24.15 11.27
CA ASN A 66 -62.89 22.81 11.56
C ASN A 66 -63.95 22.30 10.57
N LYS A 67 -64.08 22.93 9.40
CA LYS A 67 -65.02 22.50 8.35
C LYS A 67 -64.65 21.15 7.76
N ASN A 68 -63.41 20.70 7.93
CA ASN A 68 -62.95 19.38 7.50
C ASN A 68 -63.12 18.29 8.56
N SER A 69 -63.38 18.62 9.83
CA SER A 69 -63.64 17.62 10.87
C SER A 69 -65.09 17.13 10.80
N GLY A 70 -65.31 15.82 10.93
CA GLY A 70 -66.67 15.24 10.91
C GLY A 70 -66.68 13.78 10.47
N ASN A 71 -67.88 13.21 10.33
CA ASN A 71 -68.10 11.84 9.91
C ASN A 71 -68.31 11.76 8.40
N TYR A 72 -67.40 11.09 7.71
CA TYR A 72 -67.43 10.90 6.27
C TYR A 72 -68.00 9.54 5.91
N GLN A 73 -68.87 9.52 4.91
CA GLN A 73 -69.44 8.30 4.33
C GLN A 73 -69.43 8.43 2.82
N CYS A 74 -69.29 7.31 2.12
CA CYS A 74 -69.43 7.28 0.68
C CYS A 74 -70.49 6.26 0.25
N GLU A 75 -71.06 6.47 -0.93
CA GLU A 75 -72.08 5.64 -1.53
C GLU A 75 -71.74 5.41 -3.00
N GLY A 76 -71.67 4.15 -3.42
CA GLY A 76 -71.55 3.77 -4.83
C GLY A 76 -72.90 3.38 -5.43
N THR A 77 -73.00 3.38 -6.76
CA THR A 77 -74.21 2.95 -7.49
C THR A 77 -74.76 1.63 -6.93
N ASN A 78 -75.98 1.63 -6.40
CA ASN A 78 -76.70 0.46 -5.86
C ASN A 78 -76.05 -0.26 -4.66
N THR A 79 -75.22 0.41 -3.85
CA THR A 79 -74.44 -0.22 -2.74
C THR A 79 -74.81 0.26 -1.32
N GLY A 80 -75.62 1.31 -1.20
CA GLY A 80 -75.91 1.98 0.07
C GLY A 80 -74.70 2.76 0.61
N ARG A 81 -74.85 3.39 1.79
CA ARG A 81 -73.78 4.17 2.44
C ARG A 81 -72.78 3.27 3.17
N SER A 82 -71.49 3.64 3.11
CA SER A 82 -70.42 3.04 3.91
C SER A 82 -70.65 3.27 5.41
N ASP A 83 -69.92 2.54 6.24
CA ASP A 83 -69.78 2.90 7.65
C ASP A 83 -69.11 4.29 7.78
N PRO A 84 -69.48 5.08 8.80
CA PRO A 84 -68.92 6.41 8.98
C PRO A 84 -67.46 6.36 9.46
N ALA A 85 -66.59 7.09 8.77
CA ALA A 85 -65.20 7.33 9.16
C ALA A 85 -65.05 8.75 9.73
N ARG A 86 -64.64 8.87 10.99
CA ARG A 86 -64.46 10.17 11.63
C ARG A 86 -63.06 10.72 11.31
N LEU A 87 -63.01 11.94 10.79
CA LEU A 87 -61.78 12.72 10.68
C LEU A 87 -61.77 13.83 11.72
N ASP A 88 -60.69 13.93 12.48
CA ASP A 88 -60.41 15.03 13.41
C ASP A 88 -59.24 15.88 12.89
N VAL A 89 -59.53 17.13 12.50
CA VAL A 89 -58.50 18.13 12.20
C VAL A 89 -58.22 18.91 13.46
N SER A 90 -56.97 18.87 13.94
CA SER A 90 -56.55 19.59 15.14
C SER A 90 -55.55 20.70 14.81
N HIS A 91 -55.55 21.69 15.69
CA HIS A 91 -54.63 22.83 15.72
C HIS A 91 -53.87 22.90 17.06
N ASP A 92 -53.83 21.78 17.79
CA ASP A 92 -53.03 21.62 19.01
C ASP A 92 -51.53 21.54 18.65
N TRP A 93 -50.67 21.59 19.66
CA TRP A 93 -49.21 21.47 19.44
C TRP A 93 -48.77 20.04 19.15
N VAL A 94 -49.48 19.06 19.71
CA VAL A 94 -49.17 17.63 19.64
C VAL A 94 -50.48 16.85 19.52
N ILE A 95 -50.51 15.87 18.61
CA ILE A 95 -51.63 14.95 18.41
C ILE A 95 -51.12 13.52 18.42
N LEU A 96 -51.96 12.59 18.87
CA LEU A 96 -51.74 11.16 18.66
C LEU A 96 -52.43 10.78 17.36
N GLN A 97 -51.68 10.30 16.38
CA GLN A 97 -52.23 9.75 15.14
C GLN A 97 -52.28 8.22 15.26
N ALA A 98 -53.45 7.65 14.98
CA ALA A 98 -53.69 6.22 14.98
C ALA A 98 -54.35 5.80 13.65
N PRO A 99 -54.18 4.54 13.24
CA PRO A 99 -54.93 3.97 12.11
C PRO A 99 -56.44 4.06 12.30
N LEU A 100 -57.18 4.36 11.22
CA LEU A 100 -58.64 4.50 11.26
C LEU A 100 -59.36 3.19 11.63
N TYR A 101 -58.82 2.07 11.16
CA TYR A 101 -59.34 0.73 11.44
C TYR A 101 -58.21 -0.16 11.95
N VAL A 102 -58.52 -0.96 12.96
CA VAL A 102 -57.60 -1.90 13.61
C VAL A 102 -58.36 -3.19 13.91
N HIS A 103 -57.80 -4.32 13.51
CA HIS A 103 -58.31 -5.66 13.75
C HIS A 103 -57.44 -6.43 14.75
N GLU A 104 -58.01 -7.47 15.38
CA GLU A 104 -57.25 -8.34 16.29
C GLU A 104 -56.09 -9.01 15.54
N GLY A 105 -54.90 -8.98 16.13
CA GLY A 105 -53.68 -9.48 15.49
C GLY A 105 -52.92 -8.46 14.63
N ASP A 106 -53.49 -7.27 14.38
CA ASP A 106 -52.80 -6.23 13.63
C ASP A 106 -51.58 -5.69 14.38
N ASN A 107 -50.56 -5.32 13.62
CA ASN A 107 -49.43 -4.52 14.10
C ASN A 107 -49.74 -3.04 13.89
N VAL A 108 -49.90 -2.30 14.99
CA VAL A 108 -50.32 -0.91 15.00
C VAL A 108 -49.13 0.00 15.25
N THR A 109 -49.02 1.08 14.48
CA THR A 109 -48.07 2.17 14.76
C THR A 109 -48.85 3.39 15.20
N LEU A 110 -48.63 3.83 16.43
CA LEU A 110 -49.14 5.09 16.95
C LEU A 110 -48.09 6.17 16.79
N ARG A 111 -48.43 7.27 16.14
CA ARG A 111 -47.50 8.39 15.91
C ARG A 111 -47.85 9.56 16.80
N CYS A 112 -46.93 9.94 17.67
CA CYS A 112 -47.04 11.21 18.39
C CYS A 112 -46.54 12.32 17.48
N HIS A 113 -47.47 12.99 16.79
CA HIS A 113 -47.16 13.98 15.78
C HIS A 113 -47.18 15.39 16.38
N HIS A 114 -46.24 16.25 16.01
CA HIS A 114 -46.15 17.64 16.49
C HIS A 114 -46.44 18.59 15.32
N TYR A 115 -46.89 19.80 15.65
CA TYR A 115 -47.33 20.77 14.65
C TYR A 115 -46.24 21.03 13.58
N PRO A 116 -46.58 21.04 12.27
CA PRO A 116 -45.59 21.20 11.21
C PRO A 116 -44.73 22.47 11.36
N ASN A 117 -43.45 22.37 10.97
CA ASN A 117 -42.44 23.44 11.05
C ASN A 117 -41.94 23.80 12.47
N TYR A 118 -42.23 22.97 13.46
CA TYR A 118 -41.60 23.02 14.78
C TYR A 118 -40.65 21.84 14.93
N SER A 119 -39.71 21.95 15.86
CA SER A 119 -38.90 20.83 16.31
C SER A 119 -39.53 20.25 17.57
N SER A 120 -39.27 18.97 17.83
CA SER A 120 -39.70 18.34 19.07
C SER A 120 -38.64 17.43 19.67
N ARG A 121 -38.69 17.25 20.98
CA ARG A 121 -37.89 16.29 21.74
C ARG A 121 -38.70 15.70 22.88
N ARG A 122 -38.17 14.66 23.52
CA ARG A 122 -38.77 13.98 24.68
C ARG A 122 -40.20 13.55 24.42
N THR A 123 -40.35 12.55 23.56
CA THR A 123 -41.62 11.89 23.31
C THR A 123 -41.93 10.92 24.42
N ILE A 124 -43.07 11.10 25.09
CA ILE A 124 -43.56 10.18 26.12
C ILE A 124 -44.88 9.59 25.66
N PHE A 125 -44.99 8.26 25.70
CA PHE A 125 -46.24 7.55 25.47
C PHE A 125 -46.80 7.00 26.79
N TYR A 126 -48.12 7.13 26.94
CA TYR A 126 -48.87 6.65 28.08
C TYR A 126 -49.90 5.62 27.64
N LYS A 127 -50.02 4.53 28.39
CA LYS A 127 -51.12 3.55 28.32
C LYS A 127 -51.83 3.51 29.66
N ASP A 128 -53.12 3.82 29.67
CA ASP A 128 -53.93 3.90 30.89
C ASP A 128 -53.28 4.79 31.97
N ASN A 129 -52.78 5.96 31.53
CA ASN A 129 -52.02 6.94 32.33
C ASN A 129 -50.66 6.47 32.88
N SER A 130 -50.22 5.25 32.58
CA SER A 130 -48.88 4.76 32.91
C SER A 130 -47.91 5.02 31.76
N VAL A 131 -46.70 5.50 32.06
CA VAL A 131 -45.66 5.69 31.04
C VAL A 131 -45.23 4.32 30.51
N ILE A 132 -45.38 4.10 29.21
CA ILE A 132 -44.91 2.89 28.52
C ILE A 132 -43.63 3.13 27.74
N ASN A 133 -43.35 4.40 27.42
CA ASN A 133 -42.14 4.77 26.73
C ASN A 133 -41.76 6.24 26.98
N ASN A 134 -40.46 6.51 27.01
CA ASN A 134 -39.87 7.85 27.02
C ASN A 134 -38.63 7.88 26.10
N TRP A 135 -38.76 8.45 24.91
CA TRP A 135 -37.71 8.55 23.90
C TRP A 135 -37.30 10.00 23.66
N GLU A 136 -36.01 10.25 23.42
CA GLU A 136 -35.52 11.60 23.16
C GLU A 136 -36.01 12.14 21.80
N TYR A 137 -36.08 11.29 20.76
CA TYR A 137 -36.41 11.71 19.38
C TYR A 137 -37.40 10.82 18.62
N SER A 138 -37.62 9.57 19.06
CA SER A 138 -38.57 8.68 18.37
C SER A 138 -39.98 9.23 18.51
N SER A 139 -40.75 9.18 17.42
CA SER A 139 -42.13 9.69 17.36
C SER A 139 -43.17 8.59 17.24
N ASP A 140 -42.73 7.35 17.01
CA ASP A 140 -43.58 6.25 16.60
C ASP A 140 -43.48 5.12 17.62
N LEU A 141 -44.62 4.69 18.13
CA LEU A 141 -44.77 3.54 19.01
C LEU A 141 -45.35 2.38 18.20
N HIS A 142 -44.54 1.34 18.03
CA HIS A 142 -44.97 0.09 17.41
C HIS A 142 -45.55 -0.85 18.46
N ILE A 143 -46.76 -1.34 18.22
CA ILE A 143 -47.49 -2.29 19.05
C ILE A 143 -47.77 -3.51 18.19
N GLU A 144 -47.16 -4.64 18.54
CA GLU A 144 -47.34 -5.89 17.81
C GLU A 144 -48.55 -6.67 18.36
N ASN A 145 -49.27 -7.35 17.46
CA ASN A 145 -50.32 -8.32 17.78
C ASN A 145 -51.36 -7.77 18.78
N ILE A 146 -52.16 -6.79 18.34
CA ILE A 146 -53.11 -6.13 19.22
C ILE A 146 -54.21 -7.10 19.71
N ASN A 147 -54.48 -7.06 21.03
CA ASN A 147 -55.49 -7.88 21.68
C ASN A 147 -56.72 -7.03 22.04
N LEU A 148 -57.84 -7.28 21.37
CA LEU A 148 -59.08 -6.50 21.51
C LEU A 148 -59.94 -6.89 22.74
N LYS A 149 -59.47 -7.80 23.60
CA LYS A 149 -60.23 -8.24 24.79
C LYS A 149 -60.25 -7.21 25.94
N LYS A 150 -59.42 -6.17 25.87
CA LYS A 150 -59.40 -5.05 26.83
C LYS A 150 -59.27 -3.71 26.10
N TYR A 151 -60.11 -2.75 26.45
CA TYR A 151 -59.99 -1.37 25.99
C TYR A 151 -58.88 -0.66 26.77
N HIS A 152 -57.97 0.01 26.05
CA HIS A 152 -56.85 0.75 26.61
C HIS A 152 -56.81 2.17 26.05
N LEU A 153 -56.49 3.15 26.90
CA LEU A 153 -56.37 4.55 26.51
C LEU A 153 -54.90 4.90 26.25
N PHE A 154 -54.59 5.32 25.02
CA PHE A 154 -53.27 5.81 24.66
C PHE A 154 -53.22 7.34 24.62
N LYS A 155 -52.15 7.93 25.16
CA LYS A 155 -51.87 9.37 25.09
C LYS A 155 -50.38 9.58 24.80
N CYS A 156 -50.03 10.75 24.27
CA CYS A 156 -48.64 11.12 24.10
C CYS A 156 -48.38 12.60 24.41
N THR A 157 -47.16 12.92 24.79
CA THR A 157 -46.69 14.30 25.01
C THR A 157 -45.31 14.50 24.39
N LYS A 158 -45.01 15.74 23.96
CA LYS A 158 -43.70 16.17 23.45
C LYS A 158 -43.38 17.58 23.88
N GLU A 159 -42.10 17.89 24.03
CA GLU A 159 -41.63 19.27 24.06
C GLU A 159 -41.55 19.80 22.63
N VAL A 160 -42.33 20.84 22.31
CA VAL A 160 -42.37 21.47 20.98
C VAL A 160 -41.75 22.85 21.07
N TYR A 161 -40.81 23.15 20.17
CA TYR A 161 -40.07 24.41 20.17
C TYR A 161 -39.67 24.81 18.74
N ARG A 162 -39.30 26.07 18.53
CA ARG A 162 -38.72 26.52 17.25
C ARG A 162 -37.21 26.53 17.35
N GLU A 163 -36.56 25.81 16.45
CA GLU A 163 -35.12 25.89 16.28
C GLU A 163 -34.73 27.01 15.32
N LEU A 164 -33.63 27.72 15.60
CA LEU A 164 -33.06 28.69 14.67
C LEU A 164 -32.33 28.04 13.51
N PHE A 165 -31.74 26.88 13.73
CA PHE A 165 -31.07 26.06 12.70
C PHE A 165 -31.10 24.59 13.13
N THR A 166 -31.11 23.65 12.19
CA THR A 166 -31.16 22.21 12.49
C THR A 166 -29.87 21.71 13.16
N PRO A 167 -29.88 20.58 13.90
CA PRO A 167 -28.64 19.93 14.32
C PRO A 167 -27.72 19.70 13.10
N PRO A 168 -26.42 20.05 13.19
CA PRO A 168 -25.53 19.95 12.05
C PRO A 168 -25.13 18.50 11.74
N GLU A 169 -24.89 18.22 10.47
CA GLU A 169 -24.46 16.90 9.97
C GLU A 169 -23.18 17.06 9.15
N ILE A 170 -22.20 16.17 9.38
CA ILE A 170 -20.98 16.16 8.57
C ILE A 170 -21.21 15.40 7.27
N LYS A 171 -20.74 16.00 6.17
CA LYS A 171 -20.62 15.40 4.84
C LYS A 171 -19.17 15.49 4.39
N VAL A 172 -18.69 14.48 3.68
CA VAL A 172 -17.29 14.40 3.23
C VAL A 172 -17.27 14.13 1.73
N THR A 173 -16.47 14.89 1.01
CA THR A 173 -16.28 14.73 -0.43
C THR A 173 -14.80 14.83 -0.80
N PRO A 174 -14.24 13.86 -1.55
CA PRO A 174 -14.86 12.60 -1.99
C PRO A 174 -15.04 11.59 -0.85
N PHE A 175 -15.86 10.54 -1.06
CA PHE A 175 -15.96 9.38 -0.17
C PHE A 175 -16.13 8.10 -1.03
N PRO A 176 -15.35 7.01 -0.81
CA PRO A 176 -14.30 6.86 0.20
C PRO A 176 -13.09 7.76 -0.07
N VAL A 177 -12.41 8.19 1.00
CA VAL A 177 -11.22 9.04 0.89
C VAL A 177 -9.99 8.17 0.68
N THR A 178 -9.15 8.51 -0.30
CA THR A 178 -7.85 7.88 -0.54
C THR A 178 -6.73 8.88 -0.31
N GLU A 179 -5.57 8.41 0.11
CA GLU A 179 -4.36 9.21 0.31
C GLU A 179 -4.02 10.05 -0.95
N GLY A 180 -3.72 11.34 -0.75
CA GLY A 180 -3.49 12.32 -1.81
C GLY A 180 -4.74 13.06 -2.31
N ASP A 181 -5.93 12.66 -1.87
CA ASP A 181 -7.18 13.37 -2.19
C ASP A 181 -7.20 14.77 -1.56
N ASN A 182 -7.83 15.72 -2.27
CA ASN A 182 -8.21 17.00 -1.69
C ASN A 182 -9.60 16.85 -1.08
N VAL A 183 -9.66 16.70 0.24
CA VAL A 183 -10.89 16.37 0.97
C VAL A 183 -11.56 17.65 1.44
N THR A 184 -12.88 17.71 1.27
CA THR A 184 -13.72 18.75 1.86
C THR A 184 -14.68 18.11 2.86
N VAL A 185 -14.60 18.56 4.11
CA VAL A 185 -15.50 18.18 5.20
C VAL A 185 -16.48 19.33 5.40
N THR A 186 -17.76 19.10 5.08
CA THR A 186 -18.84 20.09 5.15
C THR A 186 -19.71 19.86 6.39
N CYS A 187 -19.96 20.91 7.18
CA CYS A 187 -20.85 20.91 8.32
C CYS A 187 -22.23 21.47 7.93
N HIS A 188 -23.09 20.60 7.43
CA HIS A 188 -24.38 20.99 6.87
C HIS A 188 -25.42 21.26 7.97
N THR A 189 -26.07 22.43 7.94
CA THR A 189 -27.23 22.77 8.76
C THR A 189 -28.18 23.68 8.00
N ASN A 190 -29.48 23.58 8.26
CA ASN A 190 -30.50 24.42 7.64
C ASN A 190 -30.97 25.49 8.64
N VAL A 191 -30.82 26.75 8.27
CA VAL A 191 -31.36 27.89 9.01
C VAL A 191 -32.88 27.93 8.87
N SER A 192 -33.56 28.35 9.94
CA SER A 192 -35.01 28.47 9.97
C SER A 192 -35.51 29.43 8.88
N PRO A 193 -36.54 29.06 8.09
CA PRO A 193 -37.10 29.93 7.06
C PRO A 193 -37.72 31.22 7.63
N TYR A 194 -38.00 31.28 8.93
CA TYR A 194 -38.51 32.46 9.62
C TYR A 194 -37.41 33.45 10.06
N ARG A 195 -36.14 33.04 9.98
CA ARG A 195 -34.95 33.83 10.34
C ARG A 195 -33.81 33.56 9.33
N PRO A 196 -34.01 33.83 8.03
CA PRO A 196 -33.05 33.47 6.98
C PRO A 196 -31.70 34.20 7.15
N ASP A 197 -31.70 35.41 7.72
CA ASP A 197 -30.50 36.22 7.94
C ASP A 197 -29.69 35.80 9.18
N THR A 198 -29.94 34.59 9.71
CA THR A 198 -29.17 34.09 10.86
C THR A 198 -27.76 33.73 10.42
N GLU A 199 -26.79 34.57 10.79
CA GLU A 199 -25.38 34.28 10.57
C GLU A 199 -24.84 33.26 11.59
N LEU A 200 -24.12 32.26 11.07
CA LEU A 200 -23.57 31.15 11.83
C LEU A 200 -22.04 31.12 11.73
N GLN A 201 -21.40 30.61 12.79
CA GLN A 201 -19.97 30.32 12.82
C GLN A 201 -19.77 28.83 13.05
N PHE A 202 -18.80 28.25 12.34
CA PHE A 202 -18.50 26.83 12.30
C PHE A 202 -17.07 26.58 12.78
N VAL A 203 -16.89 25.57 13.61
CA VAL A 203 -15.59 25.05 14.07
C VAL A 203 -15.57 23.54 13.84
N PHE A 204 -14.42 23.01 13.43
CA PHE A 204 -14.23 21.59 13.14
C PHE A 204 -13.25 20.97 14.13
N TYR A 205 -13.55 19.73 14.53
CA TYR A 205 -12.74 18.94 15.42
C TYR A 205 -12.35 17.61 14.79
N ARG A 206 -11.13 17.14 15.11
CA ARG A 206 -10.64 15.79 14.83
C ARG A 206 -10.07 15.21 16.12
N ASP A 207 -10.62 14.07 16.56
CA ASP A 207 -10.22 13.39 17.80
C ASP A 207 -10.20 14.31 19.04
N GLY A 208 -11.16 15.24 19.09
CA GLY A 208 -11.30 16.22 20.17
C GLY A 208 -10.44 17.48 20.03
N GLN A 209 -9.53 17.54 19.05
CA GLN A 209 -8.70 18.72 18.78
C GLN A 209 -9.32 19.62 17.71
N ILE A 210 -9.17 20.94 17.84
CA ILE A 210 -9.67 21.91 16.86
C ILE A 210 -8.75 21.90 15.63
N VAL A 211 -9.30 21.53 14.46
CA VAL A 211 -8.59 21.56 13.17
C VAL A 211 -8.90 22.80 12.34
N GLN A 212 -10.05 23.43 12.57
CA GLN A 212 -10.40 24.75 12.03
C GLN A 212 -11.18 25.53 13.08
N ARG A 213 -10.68 26.71 13.44
CA ARG A 213 -11.33 27.64 14.38
C ARG A 213 -12.64 28.20 13.79
N PHE A 214 -13.43 28.84 14.64
CA PHE A 214 -14.69 29.48 14.23
C PHE A 214 -14.52 30.37 13.01
N SER A 215 -15.26 30.06 11.96
CA SER A 215 -15.29 30.80 10.69
C SER A 215 -16.72 30.85 10.14
N SER A 216 -16.99 31.72 9.17
CA SER A 216 -18.27 31.74 8.45
C SER A 216 -18.41 30.61 7.42
N SER A 217 -17.32 29.89 7.12
CA SER A 217 -17.34 28.77 6.19
C SER A 217 -17.85 27.51 6.88
N ASP A 218 -18.81 26.85 6.26
CA ASP A 218 -19.31 25.53 6.65
C ASP A 218 -18.42 24.39 6.14
N GLN A 219 -17.20 24.68 5.67
CA GLN A 219 -16.28 23.72 5.06
C GLN A 219 -14.88 23.79 5.67
N TYR A 220 -14.29 22.61 5.83
CA TYR A 220 -12.90 22.39 6.20
C TYR A 220 -12.20 21.56 5.13
N GLY A 221 -11.11 22.10 4.57
CA GLY A 221 -10.34 21.45 3.51
C GLY A 221 -9.07 20.79 4.03
N VAL A 222 -8.85 19.54 3.66
CA VAL A 222 -7.56 18.83 3.84
C VAL A 222 -6.94 18.65 2.47
N GLN A 223 -5.82 19.34 2.23
CA GLN A 223 -5.10 19.23 0.95
C GLN A 223 -4.17 18.02 0.98
N SER A 224 -4.22 17.18 -0.06
CA SER A 224 -3.35 15.99 -0.17
C SER A 224 -3.40 15.10 1.08
N ALA A 225 -4.59 14.61 1.42
CA ALA A 225 -4.87 13.87 2.64
C ALA A 225 -3.87 12.72 2.90
N GLN A 226 -3.39 12.61 4.14
CA GLN A 226 -2.46 11.57 4.57
C GLN A 226 -3.15 10.55 5.47
N LEU A 227 -2.57 9.36 5.69
CA LEU A 227 -3.18 8.34 6.56
C LEU A 227 -3.46 8.85 7.99
N GLU A 228 -2.60 9.73 8.50
CA GLU A 228 -2.70 10.40 9.81
C GLU A 228 -3.87 11.40 9.92
N ASP A 229 -4.47 11.81 8.80
CA ASP A 229 -5.67 12.62 8.81
C ASP A 229 -6.94 11.80 9.09
N SER A 230 -6.82 10.48 9.23
CA SER A 230 -7.92 9.62 9.69
C SER A 230 -8.27 9.94 11.14
N GLY A 231 -9.56 9.88 11.49
CA GLY A 231 -9.99 10.15 12.86
C GLY A 231 -11.49 10.33 13.01
N LYS A 232 -11.90 10.73 14.20
CA LYS A 232 -13.29 11.08 14.52
C LYS A 232 -13.53 12.56 14.29
N TYR A 233 -14.32 12.88 13.28
CA TYR A 233 -14.65 14.25 12.92
C TYR A 233 -16.01 14.64 13.47
N TYR A 234 -16.11 15.84 14.03
CA TYR A 234 -17.40 16.47 14.36
C TYR A 234 -17.26 17.99 14.23
N CYS A 235 -18.38 18.67 14.04
CA CYS A 235 -18.41 20.12 13.94
C CYS A 235 -19.32 20.70 15.02
N GLU A 236 -19.03 21.94 15.41
CA GLU A 236 -19.88 22.75 16.26
C GLU A 236 -20.27 24.02 15.50
N VAL A 237 -21.55 24.35 15.58
CA VAL A 237 -22.14 25.51 14.93
C VAL A 237 -22.75 26.40 16.00
N ARG A 238 -22.45 27.69 15.93
CA ARG A 238 -23.00 28.69 16.84
C ARG A 238 -23.51 29.92 16.13
N THR A 239 -24.43 30.63 16.77
CA THR A 239 -24.75 32.01 16.38
C THR A 239 -23.57 32.95 16.69
N ILE A 240 -23.48 34.09 16.02
CA ILE A 240 -22.43 35.11 16.29
C ILE A 240 -22.42 35.54 17.76
N SER A 241 -23.59 35.64 18.37
CA SER A 241 -23.74 35.97 19.80
C SER A 241 -23.23 34.88 20.75
N GLY A 242 -22.94 33.67 20.26
CA GLY A 242 -22.55 32.50 21.05
C GLY A 242 -23.65 31.90 21.93
N LYS A 243 -24.88 32.44 21.90
CA LYS A 243 -25.98 32.01 22.77
C LYS A 243 -26.54 30.63 22.41
N ILE A 244 -26.54 30.28 21.13
CA ILE A 244 -27.04 29.00 20.65
C ILE A 244 -25.89 28.26 19.99
N VAL A 245 -25.65 27.06 20.47
CA VAL A 245 -24.57 26.17 20.05
C VAL A 245 -25.15 24.78 19.83
N LYS A 246 -24.82 24.15 18.69
CA LYS A 246 -25.17 22.76 18.39
C LYS A 246 -23.96 22.02 17.84
N ARG A 247 -23.86 20.73 18.14
CA ARG A 247 -22.79 19.85 17.67
C ARG A 247 -23.34 18.75 16.78
N SER A 248 -22.54 18.32 15.80
CA SER A 248 -22.85 17.15 14.99
C SER A 248 -22.55 15.88 15.77
N LYS A 249 -23.07 14.75 15.27
CA LYS A 249 -22.55 13.43 15.65
C LYS A 249 -21.12 13.28 15.13
N GLU A 250 -20.35 12.42 15.78
CA GLU A 250 -19.02 12.03 15.31
C GLU A 250 -19.12 11.15 14.06
N LEU A 251 -18.32 11.45 13.05
CA LEU A 251 -18.13 10.66 11.85
C LEU A 251 -16.69 10.16 11.80
N ASN A 252 -16.52 8.83 11.74
CA ASN A 252 -15.21 8.22 11.60
C ASN A 252 -14.79 8.28 10.12
N ILE A 253 -13.85 9.16 9.79
CA ILE A 253 -13.28 9.25 8.45
C ILE A 253 -12.00 8.42 8.44
N LYS A 254 -11.99 7.37 7.61
CA LYS A 254 -10.81 6.53 7.37
C LYS A 254 -10.26 6.84 5.99
N ILE A 255 -8.99 7.21 5.94
CA ILE A 255 -8.28 7.44 4.69
C ILE A 255 -7.66 6.12 4.24
N ASN A 256 -8.00 5.71 3.03
CA ASN A 256 -7.49 4.50 2.43
C ASN A 256 -6.10 4.77 1.85
N GLU A 257 -5.23 3.79 2.02
CA GLU A 257 -3.90 3.83 1.45
C GLU A 257 -3.97 3.83 -0.08
N LEU A 258 -3.19 4.71 -0.74
CA LEU A 258 -3.16 4.81 -2.21
C LEU A 258 -2.36 3.67 -2.85
N PHE A 259 -1.24 3.30 -2.24
CA PHE A 259 -0.45 2.12 -2.59
C PHE A 259 0.30 1.63 -1.36
N THR A 260 0.50 0.32 -1.25
CA THR A 260 1.17 -0.29 -0.10
C THR A 260 2.60 0.21 0.07
N PRO A 261 3.20 0.17 1.29
CA PRO A 261 4.62 0.43 1.45
C PRO A 261 5.43 -0.54 0.57
N PRO A 262 6.37 -0.06 -0.25
CA PRO A 262 7.04 -0.89 -1.24
C PRO A 262 7.97 -1.93 -0.59
N GLU A 263 8.06 -3.09 -1.22
CA GLU A 263 8.92 -4.20 -0.81
C GLU A 263 10.00 -4.45 -1.88
N ILE A 264 11.26 -4.41 -1.47
CA ILE A 264 12.37 -4.73 -2.36
C ILE A 264 12.61 -6.24 -2.41
N LYS A 265 12.73 -6.78 -3.61
CA LYS A 265 12.97 -8.21 -3.90
C LYS A 265 14.12 -8.33 -4.87
N VAL A 266 14.97 -9.33 -4.69
CA VAL A 266 16.13 -9.58 -5.55
C VAL A 266 16.05 -11.00 -6.09
N THR A 267 16.19 -11.16 -7.40
CA THR A 267 16.12 -12.45 -8.07
C THR A 267 17.29 -12.61 -9.06
N PRO A 268 18.08 -13.70 -8.97
CA PRO A 268 18.01 -14.77 -7.97
C PRO A 268 18.52 -14.32 -6.58
N PHE A 269 18.17 -15.05 -5.52
CA PHE A 269 18.74 -14.89 -4.18
C PHE A 269 18.95 -16.27 -3.53
N PRO A 270 20.13 -16.58 -2.96
CA PRO A 270 21.32 -15.75 -2.82
C PRO A 270 21.98 -15.42 -4.16
N VAL A 271 22.59 -14.23 -4.26
CA VAL A 271 23.26 -13.76 -5.48
C VAL A 271 24.70 -14.27 -5.52
N THR A 272 25.15 -14.68 -6.69
CA THR A 272 26.56 -15.00 -6.96
C THR A 272 27.11 -14.17 -8.12
N GLU A 273 28.44 -14.03 -8.15
CA GLU A 273 29.13 -13.29 -9.20
C GLU A 273 28.84 -13.89 -10.60
N GLY A 274 28.51 -13.03 -11.57
CA GLY A 274 28.15 -13.39 -12.94
C GLY A 274 26.67 -13.71 -13.16
N ASP A 275 25.82 -13.64 -12.12
CA ASP A 275 24.37 -13.76 -12.26
C ASP A 275 23.79 -12.50 -12.94
N ASN A 276 22.71 -12.66 -13.70
CA ASN A 276 21.89 -11.53 -14.15
C ASN A 276 20.82 -11.29 -13.10
N VAL A 277 20.95 -10.19 -12.37
CA VAL A 277 20.14 -9.90 -11.20
C VAL A 277 19.08 -8.89 -11.54
N THR A 278 17.85 -9.16 -11.13
CA THR A 278 16.75 -8.21 -11.16
C THR A 278 16.40 -7.81 -9.73
N VAL A 279 16.47 -6.50 -9.47
CA VAL A 279 15.99 -5.89 -8.23
C VAL A 279 14.62 -5.29 -8.50
N THR A 280 13.58 -5.86 -7.88
CA THR A 280 12.18 -5.45 -8.06
C THR A 280 11.69 -4.67 -6.85
N CYS A 281 11.01 -3.55 -7.09
CA CYS A 281 10.36 -2.72 -6.08
C CYS A 281 8.84 -2.94 -6.13
N HIS A 282 8.35 -3.94 -5.39
CA HIS A 282 6.95 -4.34 -5.46
C HIS A 282 6.06 -3.46 -4.59
N THR A 283 4.95 -2.97 -5.15
CA THR A 283 3.87 -2.31 -4.42
C THR A 283 2.53 -2.56 -5.09
N ASN A 284 1.45 -2.59 -4.32
CA ASN A 284 0.09 -2.76 -4.83
C ASN A 284 -0.67 -1.44 -4.73
N VAL A 285 -1.20 -0.98 -5.87
CA VAL A 285 -2.07 0.19 -5.95
C VAL A 285 -3.45 -0.15 -5.41
N SER A 286 -4.07 0.82 -4.75
CA SER A 286 -5.41 0.72 -4.17
C SER A 286 -6.47 0.41 -5.22
N PRO A 287 -7.43 -0.50 -4.95
CA PRO A 287 -8.52 -0.79 -5.87
C PRO A 287 -9.46 0.40 -6.10
N TYR A 288 -9.43 1.42 -5.22
CA TYR A 288 -10.21 2.65 -5.39
C TYR A 288 -9.62 3.61 -6.43
N ARG A 289 -8.34 3.47 -6.79
CA ARG A 289 -7.63 4.30 -7.79
C ARG A 289 -6.70 3.44 -8.66
N PRO A 290 -7.24 2.52 -9.48
CA PRO A 290 -6.44 1.56 -10.24
C PRO A 290 -5.51 2.23 -11.28
N ASP A 291 -5.91 3.38 -11.82
CA ASP A 291 -5.16 4.12 -12.86
C ASP A 291 -4.03 4.99 -12.28
N THR A 292 -3.63 4.74 -11.02
CA THR A 292 -2.56 5.53 -10.38
C THR A 292 -1.21 5.17 -10.99
N GLU A 293 -0.63 6.11 -11.72
CA GLU A 293 0.72 5.98 -12.25
C GLU A 293 1.78 6.30 -11.19
N LEU A 294 2.76 5.40 -11.07
CA LEU A 294 3.85 5.48 -10.09
C LEU A 294 5.22 5.61 -10.77
N GLN A 295 6.13 6.28 -10.08
CA GLN A 295 7.55 6.37 -10.44
C GLN A 295 8.41 5.74 -9.36
N PHE A 296 9.42 5.00 -9.78
CA PHE A 296 10.31 4.20 -8.93
C PHE A 296 11.75 4.69 -9.08
N VAL A 297 12.46 4.80 -7.97
CA VAL A 297 13.90 5.09 -7.89
C VAL A 297 14.57 4.03 -7.02
N PHE A 298 15.79 3.63 -7.39
CA PHE A 298 16.57 2.62 -6.67
C PHE A 298 17.84 3.22 -6.09
N TYR A 299 18.18 2.77 -4.90
CA TYR A 299 19.36 3.19 -4.17
C TYR A 299 20.23 1.98 -3.78
N ARG A 300 21.55 2.22 -3.76
CA ARG A 300 22.56 1.33 -3.19
C ARG A 300 23.51 2.14 -2.32
N ASP A 301 23.63 1.79 -1.05
CA ASP A 301 24.50 2.48 -0.08
C ASP A 301 24.28 4.01 -0.05
N GLY A 302 23.01 4.42 -0.15
CA GLY A 302 22.60 5.83 -0.18
C GLY A 302 22.74 6.54 -1.52
N GLN A 303 23.33 5.90 -2.55
CA GLN A 303 23.49 6.49 -3.88
C GLN A 303 22.40 6.03 -4.84
N ILE A 304 21.96 6.93 -5.73
CA ILE A 304 20.96 6.61 -6.76
C ILE A 304 21.62 5.77 -7.86
N ILE A 305 21.14 4.55 -8.03
CA ILE A 305 21.59 3.61 -9.09
C ILE A 305 20.63 3.59 -10.29
N GLN A 306 19.36 3.95 -10.08
CA GLN A 306 18.39 4.21 -11.15
C GLN A 306 17.49 5.36 -10.73
N ARG A 307 17.41 6.40 -11.58
CA ARG A 307 16.54 7.57 -11.36
C ARG A 307 15.06 7.20 -11.50
N PHE A 308 14.18 8.11 -11.05
CA PHE A 308 12.73 7.97 -11.20
C PHE A 308 12.32 7.58 -12.62
N SER A 309 11.67 6.43 -12.74
CA SER A 309 11.14 5.89 -13.99
C SER A 309 9.84 5.11 -13.73
N SER A 310 9.09 4.76 -14.77
CA SER A 310 7.89 3.92 -14.64
C SER A 310 8.18 2.44 -14.39
N SER A 311 9.45 2.02 -14.47
CA SER A 311 9.85 0.64 -14.26
C SER A 311 10.05 0.35 -12.77
N ASP A 312 9.38 -0.68 -12.28
CA ASP A 312 9.52 -1.23 -10.93
C ASP A 312 10.73 -2.17 -10.80
N GLN A 313 11.62 -2.19 -11.79
CA GLN A 313 12.76 -3.11 -11.87
C GLN A 313 14.06 -2.39 -12.24
N TYR A 314 15.15 -2.82 -11.59
CA TYR A 314 16.52 -2.48 -11.92
C TYR A 314 17.31 -3.75 -12.24
N GLY A 315 17.91 -3.79 -13.42
CA GLY A 315 18.72 -4.93 -13.88
C GLY A 315 20.21 -4.70 -13.68
N VAL A 316 20.90 -5.67 -13.08
CA VAL A 316 22.36 -5.76 -13.04
C VAL A 316 22.79 -6.92 -13.92
N GLN A 317 23.41 -6.60 -15.04
CA GLN A 317 23.94 -7.61 -15.95
C GLN A 317 25.28 -8.12 -15.43
N SER A 318 25.43 -9.44 -15.30
CA SER A 318 26.69 -10.06 -14.85
C SER A 318 27.23 -9.46 -13.54
N ALA A 319 26.50 -9.68 -12.45
CA ALA A 319 26.77 -9.09 -11.14
C ALA A 319 28.23 -9.28 -10.66
N GLN A 320 28.83 -8.22 -10.12
CA GLN A 320 30.20 -8.22 -9.59
C GLN A 320 30.21 -8.15 -8.07
N LEU A 321 31.32 -8.52 -7.41
CA LEU A 321 31.41 -8.46 -5.94
C LEU A 321 31.17 -7.05 -5.38
N GLU A 322 31.56 -6.02 -6.14
CA GLU A 322 31.37 -4.60 -5.82
C GLU A 322 29.92 -4.13 -5.91
N ASP A 323 29.02 -4.93 -6.50
CA ASP A 323 27.59 -4.65 -6.49
C ASP A 323 26.92 -5.08 -5.19
N SER A 324 27.67 -5.64 -4.23
CA SER A 324 27.17 -5.88 -2.88
C SER A 324 26.91 -4.56 -2.17
N GLY A 325 25.86 -4.51 -1.36
CA GLY A 325 25.51 -3.30 -0.62
C GLY A 325 24.11 -3.34 -0.02
N THR A 326 23.69 -2.21 0.52
CA THR A 326 22.35 -2.00 1.08
C THR A 326 21.43 -1.41 0.04
N TYR A 327 20.45 -2.19 -0.42
CA TYR A 327 19.50 -1.80 -1.44
C TYR A 327 18.17 -1.36 -0.82
N TYR A 328 17.58 -0.30 -1.37
CA TYR A 328 16.20 0.09 -1.08
C TYR A 328 15.63 0.87 -2.27
N CYS A 329 14.31 0.96 -2.33
CA CYS A 329 13.62 1.73 -3.36
C CYS A 329 12.66 2.75 -2.75
N GLU A 330 12.36 3.78 -3.52
CA GLU A 330 11.35 4.77 -3.19
C GLU A 330 10.38 4.90 -4.36
N VAL A 331 9.09 4.99 -4.02
CA VAL A 331 7.99 5.01 -4.97
C VAL A 331 7.18 6.26 -4.73
N ARG A 332 6.83 6.97 -5.80
CA ARG A 332 6.02 8.17 -5.72
C ARG A 332 4.96 8.24 -6.81
N THR A 333 3.90 8.98 -6.54
CA THR A 333 2.99 9.46 -7.60
C THR A 333 3.71 10.43 -8.54
N ILE A 334 3.24 10.58 -9.78
CA ILE A 334 3.81 11.56 -10.74
C ILE A 334 3.79 12.99 -10.19
N SER A 335 2.76 13.35 -9.42
CA SER A 335 2.66 14.67 -8.79
C SER A 335 3.70 14.89 -7.68
N GLY A 336 4.34 13.83 -7.20
CA GLY A 336 5.29 13.86 -6.08
C GLY A 336 4.64 14.07 -4.70
N LYS A 337 3.31 14.10 -4.61
CA LYS A 337 2.59 14.35 -3.36
C LYS A 337 2.68 13.20 -2.37
N ILE A 338 2.56 11.97 -2.88
CA ILE A 338 2.69 10.75 -2.07
C ILE A 338 3.99 10.05 -2.44
N VAL A 339 4.81 9.80 -1.42
CA VAL A 339 6.12 9.16 -1.52
C VAL A 339 6.24 8.13 -0.40
N LYS A 340 6.63 6.89 -0.74
CA LYS A 340 6.90 5.83 0.24
C LYS A 340 8.21 5.13 -0.09
N ARG A 341 8.92 4.71 0.95
CA ARG A 341 10.22 4.04 0.84
C ARG A 341 10.15 2.61 1.38
N SER A 342 10.88 1.71 0.73
CA SER A 342 10.99 0.33 1.19
C SER A 342 11.89 0.23 2.42
N LYS A 343 11.81 -0.90 3.11
CA LYS A 343 12.88 -1.29 4.03
C LYS A 343 14.17 -1.57 3.27
N GLU A 344 15.29 -1.42 3.97
CA GLU A 344 16.61 -1.73 3.44
C GLU A 344 16.85 -3.25 3.40
N LEU A 345 17.49 -3.72 2.32
CA LEU A 345 17.88 -5.11 2.12
C LEU A 345 19.39 -5.18 1.85
N ASN A 346 20.10 -5.91 2.70
CA ASN A 346 21.52 -6.17 2.53
C ASN A 346 21.73 -7.31 1.53
N VAL A 347 22.29 -6.99 0.37
CA VAL A 347 22.59 -7.96 -0.69
C VAL A 347 24.10 -8.22 -0.69
N LYS A 348 24.47 -9.47 -0.37
CA LYS A 348 25.86 -9.94 -0.47
C LYS A 348 26.00 -10.84 -1.68
N ILE A 349 26.87 -10.43 -2.61
CA ILE A 349 27.20 -11.22 -3.78
C ILE A 349 28.32 -12.18 -3.42
N ASN A 350 28.06 -13.46 -3.60
CA ASN A 350 28.99 -14.51 -3.21
C ASN A 350 29.90 -14.90 -4.37
N GLU A 351 31.17 -15.12 -4.05
CA GLU A 351 32.14 -15.66 -4.99
C GLU A 351 31.80 -17.13 -5.30
N PRO A 352 31.58 -17.50 -6.58
CA PRO A 352 31.15 -18.85 -6.94
C PRO A 352 32.29 -19.89 -6.97
N PHE A 353 33.49 -19.43 -7.32
CA PHE A 353 34.72 -20.19 -7.29
C PHE A 353 35.90 -19.22 -7.22
N THR A 354 37.02 -19.65 -6.64
CA THR A 354 38.21 -18.79 -6.48
C THR A 354 39.03 -18.67 -7.76
N GLU A 355 40.00 -17.76 -7.78
CA GLU A 355 41.05 -17.73 -8.81
C GLU A 355 41.69 -19.13 -8.95
N PRO A 356 41.89 -19.63 -10.19
CA PRO A 356 42.43 -20.97 -10.40
C PRO A 356 43.95 -21.03 -10.31
N GLU A 357 44.47 -22.19 -9.89
CA GLU A 357 45.90 -22.46 -9.79
C GLU A 357 46.27 -23.76 -10.51
N ILE A 358 47.46 -23.80 -11.11
CA ILE A 358 48.01 -25.04 -11.68
C ILE A 358 48.76 -25.80 -10.59
N ILE A 359 48.49 -27.10 -10.52
CA ILE A 359 49.20 -28.07 -9.69
C ILE A 359 49.81 -29.12 -10.60
N MET A 360 51.08 -29.42 -10.34
CA MET A 360 51.90 -30.36 -11.11
C MET A 360 52.81 -31.14 -10.17
N ILE A 361 53.33 -32.26 -10.68
CA ILE A 361 54.20 -33.18 -9.92
C ILE A 361 55.58 -32.56 -9.75
N SER A 362 56.16 -32.05 -10.84
CA SER A 362 57.43 -31.33 -10.84
C SER A 362 57.35 -30.12 -11.78
N ASN A 363 58.06 -29.05 -11.44
CA ASN A 363 58.29 -27.90 -12.32
C ASN A 363 59.55 -28.06 -13.20
N ALA A 364 60.32 -29.14 -12.99
CA ALA A 364 61.46 -29.53 -13.81
C ALA A 364 61.36 -31.02 -14.18
N ILE A 365 61.24 -31.31 -15.47
CA ILE A 365 61.10 -32.65 -16.04
C ILE A 365 62.12 -32.86 -17.15
N GLN A 366 62.48 -34.11 -17.45
CA GLN A 366 63.37 -34.46 -18.54
C GLN A 366 62.60 -34.73 -19.84
N GLU A 367 63.30 -34.69 -20.96
CA GLU A 367 62.71 -35.03 -22.26
C GLU A 367 62.25 -36.51 -22.26
N GLY A 368 61.03 -36.76 -22.75
CA GLY A 368 60.39 -38.06 -22.72
C GLY A 368 59.54 -38.35 -21.47
N ASP A 369 59.61 -37.51 -20.42
CA ASP A 369 58.75 -37.64 -19.24
C ASP A 369 57.28 -37.33 -19.56
N ASN A 370 56.37 -37.92 -18.79
CA ASN A 370 54.95 -37.60 -18.85
C ASN A 370 54.57 -36.66 -17.70
N GLN A 371 54.01 -35.49 -18.02
CA GLN A 371 53.56 -34.51 -17.03
C GLN A 371 52.06 -34.24 -17.17
N THR A 372 51.36 -34.16 -16.06
CA THR A 372 49.97 -33.69 -16.00
C THR A 372 49.90 -32.38 -15.22
N LEU A 373 49.27 -31.38 -15.81
CA LEU A 373 48.93 -30.10 -15.18
C LEU A 373 47.46 -30.16 -14.76
N THR A 374 47.18 -29.95 -13.49
CA THR A 374 45.81 -29.92 -12.95
C THR A 374 45.43 -28.50 -12.58
N CYS A 375 44.34 -27.98 -13.15
CA CYS A 375 43.79 -26.69 -12.79
C CYS A 375 42.86 -26.84 -11.58
N GLN A 376 43.26 -26.34 -10.41
CA GLN A 376 42.48 -26.39 -9.19
C GLN A 376 41.84 -25.01 -8.89
N THR A 377 40.57 -25.03 -8.49
CA THR A 377 39.85 -23.89 -7.92
C THR A 377 39.01 -24.36 -6.75
N LYS A 378 38.78 -23.52 -5.74
CA LYS A 378 37.87 -23.82 -4.64
C LYS A 378 36.45 -23.45 -5.06
N LEU A 379 35.57 -24.45 -5.09
CA LEU A 379 34.16 -24.28 -5.40
C LEU A 379 33.40 -23.77 -4.18
N SER A 380 32.51 -22.81 -4.42
CA SER A 380 31.51 -22.39 -3.45
C SER A 380 30.37 -23.42 -3.40
N PRO A 381 29.72 -23.66 -2.24
CA PRO A 381 28.62 -24.62 -2.12
C PRO A 381 27.41 -24.29 -3.01
N PHE A 382 27.36 -23.07 -3.56
CA PHE A 382 26.28 -22.61 -4.42
C PHE A 382 26.41 -23.02 -5.90
N ILE A 383 27.55 -23.60 -6.34
CA ILE A 383 27.76 -24.01 -7.74
C ILE A 383 28.34 -25.43 -7.83
N PRO A 384 27.73 -26.33 -8.64
CA PRO A 384 28.29 -27.66 -8.90
C PRO A 384 29.52 -27.62 -9.81
N SER A 385 30.46 -28.54 -9.62
CA SER A 385 31.70 -28.62 -10.41
C SER A 385 31.49 -28.84 -11.90
N THR A 386 30.34 -29.40 -12.29
CA THR A 386 29.95 -29.67 -13.68
C THR A 386 29.69 -28.41 -14.50
N ASP A 387 29.46 -27.28 -13.82
CA ASP A 387 29.22 -25.99 -14.48
C ASP A 387 30.52 -25.30 -14.91
N LEU A 388 31.69 -25.89 -14.60
CA LEU A 388 32.98 -25.30 -14.92
C LEU A 388 33.61 -25.88 -16.19
N GLN A 389 34.20 -25.00 -16.98
CA GLN A 389 35.05 -25.35 -18.11
C GLN A 389 36.46 -24.77 -17.90
N PHE A 390 37.46 -25.57 -18.26
CA PHE A 390 38.87 -25.31 -18.06
C PHE A 390 39.57 -25.18 -19.40
N ALA A 391 40.44 -24.18 -19.54
CA ALA A 391 41.32 -24.02 -20.67
C ALA A 391 42.76 -23.84 -20.19
N PHE A 392 43.72 -24.36 -20.96
CA PHE A 392 45.14 -24.24 -20.65
C PHE A 392 45.85 -23.43 -21.72
N TYR A 393 46.80 -22.64 -21.25
CA TYR A 393 47.60 -21.73 -22.05
C TYR A 393 49.07 -21.94 -21.76
N ARG A 394 49.91 -21.86 -22.79
CA ARG A 394 51.37 -21.90 -22.71
C ARG A 394 51.92 -20.67 -23.42
N ASP A 395 52.58 -19.78 -22.69
CA ASP A 395 53.21 -18.56 -23.23
C ASP A 395 52.30 -17.69 -24.14
N GLY A 396 50.98 -17.77 -23.99
CA GLY A 396 50.03 -17.04 -24.83
C GLY A 396 49.10 -17.92 -25.61
N TRP A 397 49.59 -19.10 -25.93
CA TRP A 397 48.95 -19.96 -26.89
C TRP A 397 47.97 -20.88 -26.19
N ASN A 398 46.75 -20.95 -26.73
CA ASN A 398 45.74 -21.89 -26.28
C ASN A 398 46.20 -23.31 -26.64
N VAL A 399 46.68 -24.05 -25.64
CA VAL A 399 47.11 -25.45 -25.81
C VAL A 399 45.98 -26.45 -25.52
N GLN A 400 44.97 -26.01 -24.76
CA GLN A 400 43.72 -26.75 -24.56
C GLN A 400 42.54 -25.78 -24.49
N LYS A 401 41.61 -25.90 -25.44
CA LYS A 401 40.37 -25.13 -25.45
C LYS A 401 39.49 -25.50 -24.26
N TYR A 402 38.54 -24.62 -23.93
CA TYR A 402 37.59 -24.84 -22.84
C TYR A 402 36.90 -26.22 -22.95
N SER A 403 37.12 -27.06 -21.95
CA SER A 403 36.51 -28.38 -21.84
C SER A 403 36.18 -28.68 -20.37
N LEU A 404 35.45 -29.77 -20.10
CA LEU A 404 35.19 -30.22 -18.72
C LEU A 404 36.44 -30.83 -18.05
N SER A 405 37.53 -31.06 -18.81
CA SER A 405 38.77 -31.61 -18.27
C SER A 405 39.58 -30.53 -17.56
N HIS A 406 39.62 -30.61 -16.23
CA HIS A 406 40.52 -29.84 -15.38
C HIS A 406 42.01 -30.27 -15.46
N GLN A 407 42.36 -31.19 -16.36
CA GLN A 407 43.72 -31.68 -16.57
C GLN A 407 44.18 -31.47 -18.02
N TYR A 408 45.44 -31.07 -18.18
CA TYR A 408 46.19 -31.06 -19.43
C TYR A 408 47.37 -32.03 -19.31
N ARG A 409 47.53 -32.92 -20.30
CA ARG A 409 48.55 -33.97 -20.30
C ARG A 409 49.58 -33.68 -21.38
N VAL A 410 50.84 -33.55 -20.97
CA VAL A 410 52.01 -33.54 -21.84
C VAL A 410 52.57 -34.96 -21.86
N GLN A 411 52.51 -35.61 -23.03
CA GLN A 411 53.01 -36.98 -23.22
C GLN A 411 54.35 -36.93 -23.94
N SER A 412 55.34 -37.67 -23.43
CA SER A 412 56.70 -37.70 -23.97
C SER A 412 57.23 -36.28 -24.20
N ALA A 413 57.36 -35.53 -23.11
CA ALA A 413 57.66 -34.09 -23.12
C ALA A 413 58.85 -33.75 -24.01
N LYS A 414 58.70 -32.72 -24.84
CA LYS A 414 59.76 -32.18 -25.70
C LYS A 414 60.24 -30.83 -25.17
N PHE A 415 61.39 -30.37 -25.65
CA PHE A 415 61.88 -29.03 -25.33
C PHE A 415 60.86 -27.91 -25.65
N GLU A 416 60.08 -28.08 -26.72
CA GLU A 416 59.01 -27.16 -27.14
C GLU A 416 57.83 -27.09 -26.17
N ASP A 417 57.71 -28.06 -25.26
CA ASP A 417 56.69 -28.07 -24.21
C ASP A 417 57.12 -27.28 -22.97
N SER A 418 58.36 -26.80 -22.93
CA SER A 418 58.82 -25.83 -21.96
C SER A 418 58.07 -24.50 -22.15
N GLY A 419 57.67 -23.89 -21.05
CA GLY A 419 56.95 -22.62 -21.10
C GLY A 419 56.15 -22.33 -19.85
N ASN A 420 55.53 -21.15 -19.85
CA ASN A 420 54.72 -20.68 -18.75
C ASN A 420 53.27 -21.11 -18.93
N TYR A 421 52.85 -22.08 -18.11
CA TYR A 421 51.49 -22.58 -18.15
C TYR A 421 50.56 -21.77 -17.25
N LEU A 422 49.38 -21.46 -17.78
CA LEU A 422 48.28 -20.83 -17.07
C LEU A 422 47.00 -21.59 -17.35
N CYS A 423 46.07 -21.58 -16.41
CA CYS A 423 44.72 -22.10 -16.65
C CYS A 423 43.66 -21.05 -16.40
N HIS A 424 42.62 -21.09 -17.23
CA HIS A 424 41.42 -20.27 -17.08
C HIS A 424 40.24 -21.16 -16.73
N VAL A 425 39.39 -20.65 -15.86
CA VAL A 425 38.15 -21.33 -15.45
C VAL A 425 36.99 -20.42 -15.75
N ARG A 426 35.99 -20.93 -16.46
CA ARG A 426 34.74 -20.21 -16.69
C ARG A 426 33.55 -21.05 -16.27
N SER A 427 32.46 -20.38 -15.92
CA SER A 427 31.18 -21.05 -15.83
C SER A 427 30.58 -21.24 -17.23
N SER A 428 29.91 -22.37 -17.46
CA SER A 428 29.10 -22.63 -18.65
C SER A 428 27.70 -22.02 -18.55
N THR A 429 27.21 -21.77 -17.32
CA THR A 429 25.86 -21.28 -17.03
C THR A 429 25.84 -19.80 -16.67
N LYS A 430 26.94 -19.26 -16.15
CA LYS A 430 27.07 -17.86 -15.71
C LYS A 430 28.07 -17.10 -16.54
N SER A 431 27.90 -15.78 -16.64
CA SER A 431 28.78 -14.89 -17.39
C SER A 431 30.07 -14.55 -16.63
N ILE A 432 30.75 -15.57 -16.09
CA ILE A 432 31.96 -15.39 -15.28
C ILE A 432 33.13 -16.23 -15.79
N THR A 433 34.31 -15.61 -15.86
CA THR A 433 35.58 -16.27 -16.18
C THR A 433 36.66 -15.76 -15.25
N LYS A 434 37.25 -16.66 -14.45
CA LYS A 434 38.42 -16.36 -13.61
C LYS A 434 39.70 -16.82 -14.26
N ARG A 435 40.69 -15.95 -14.18
CA ARG A 435 41.97 -16.09 -14.86
C ARG A 435 43.07 -15.71 -13.90
N LYS A 436 44.17 -16.47 -13.90
CA LYS A 436 45.37 -16.09 -13.17
C LYS A 436 46.11 -15.00 -13.96
N LEU A 437 46.13 -13.77 -13.44
CA LEU A 437 46.71 -12.59 -14.12
C LEU A 437 48.22 -12.64 -14.20
N PHE A 438 48.87 -13.11 -13.15
CA PHE A 438 50.29 -13.45 -13.12
C PHE A 438 50.52 -14.57 -12.12
N THR A 439 51.57 -15.35 -12.31
CA THR A 439 51.95 -16.44 -11.40
C THR A 439 52.36 -15.88 -10.04
N THR A 440 52.46 -16.75 -9.04
CA THR A 440 53.10 -16.37 -7.78
C THR A 440 54.59 -16.09 -8.10
N PRO A 441 55.16 -14.97 -7.66
CA PRO A 441 56.55 -14.64 -7.97
C PRO A 441 57.52 -15.60 -7.26
N GLU A 442 58.67 -15.83 -7.88
CA GLU A 442 59.77 -16.64 -7.37
C GLU A 442 61.06 -15.84 -7.35
N ILE A 443 61.84 -15.96 -6.27
CA ILE A 443 63.16 -15.34 -6.17
C ILE A 443 64.16 -16.18 -6.94
N LYS A 444 64.87 -15.56 -7.89
CA LYS A 444 66.03 -16.11 -8.59
C LYS A 444 67.26 -15.28 -8.21
N VAL A 445 68.37 -15.93 -7.88
CA VAL A 445 69.59 -15.25 -7.42
C VAL A 445 70.76 -15.63 -8.33
N THR A 446 71.51 -14.63 -8.79
CA THR A 446 72.70 -14.80 -9.63
C THR A 446 73.85 -13.90 -9.17
N PRO A 447 75.08 -14.42 -9.00
CA PRO A 447 75.48 -15.83 -9.04
C PRO A 447 74.99 -16.62 -7.81
N PHE A 448 75.02 -17.96 -7.91
CA PHE A 448 74.78 -18.86 -6.79
C PHE A 448 75.71 -20.09 -6.92
N PRO A 449 76.48 -20.49 -5.89
CA PRO A 449 76.58 -19.93 -4.53
C PRO A 449 77.22 -18.53 -4.52
N ILE A 450 76.98 -17.75 -3.46
CA ILE A 450 77.46 -16.37 -3.32
C ILE A 450 78.65 -16.31 -2.37
N THR A 451 79.68 -15.56 -2.74
CA THR A 451 80.87 -15.28 -1.95
C THR A 451 81.02 -13.79 -1.66
N GLU A 452 81.78 -13.47 -0.60
CA GLU A 452 82.01 -12.09 -0.19
C GLU A 452 82.72 -11.27 -1.29
N GLY A 453 82.14 -10.13 -1.64
CA GLY A 453 82.58 -9.25 -2.72
C GLY A 453 81.89 -9.49 -4.07
N ASP A 454 81.01 -10.48 -4.20
CA ASP A 454 80.24 -10.73 -5.42
C ASP A 454 79.20 -9.61 -5.67
N ASN A 455 78.95 -9.31 -6.95
CA ASN A 455 77.80 -8.49 -7.33
C ASN A 455 76.60 -9.39 -7.56
N VAL A 456 75.65 -9.37 -6.63
CA VAL A 456 74.49 -10.26 -6.61
C VAL A 456 73.28 -9.56 -7.20
N THR A 457 72.56 -10.26 -8.07
CA THR A 457 71.25 -9.83 -8.58
C THR A 457 70.18 -10.75 -8.00
N VAL A 458 69.22 -10.17 -7.31
CA VAL A 458 68.01 -10.83 -6.80
C VAL A 458 66.86 -10.46 -7.72
N THR A 459 66.40 -11.41 -8.53
CA THR A 459 65.31 -11.22 -9.49
C THR A 459 64.00 -11.77 -8.93
N CYS A 460 62.95 -10.96 -8.93
CA CYS A 460 61.59 -11.34 -8.59
C CYS A 460 60.85 -11.80 -9.85
N HIS A 461 61.04 -13.07 -10.21
CA HIS A 461 60.52 -13.61 -11.45
C HIS A 461 59.03 -13.96 -11.33
N THR A 462 58.22 -13.46 -12.25
CA THR A 462 56.79 -13.79 -12.36
C THR A 462 56.37 -13.81 -13.82
N ASN A 463 55.46 -14.71 -14.17
CA ASN A 463 54.94 -14.80 -15.53
C ASN A 463 53.59 -14.11 -15.62
N VAL A 464 53.46 -13.20 -16.58
CA VAL A 464 52.26 -12.39 -16.82
C VAL A 464 51.33 -13.09 -17.79
N SER A 465 50.02 -12.92 -17.59
CA SER A 465 49.01 -13.46 -18.50
C SER A 465 49.18 -12.85 -19.89
N PRO A 466 49.43 -13.68 -20.91
CA PRO A 466 49.68 -13.25 -22.28
C PRO A 466 48.44 -12.75 -23.03
N TYR A 467 47.24 -12.84 -22.42
CA TYR A 467 46.02 -12.16 -22.89
C TYR A 467 45.95 -10.69 -22.49
N ARG A 468 46.81 -10.26 -21.57
CA ARG A 468 47.07 -8.86 -21.27
C ARG A 468 48.58 -8.66 -21.16
N PRO A 469 49.30 -8.76 -22.29
CA PRO A 469 50.75 -8.62 -22.31
C PRO A 469 51.19 -7.24 -21.81
N ASP A 470 50.34 -6.21 -21.98
CA ASP A 470 50.56 -4.85 -21.48
C ASP A 470 50.25 -4.70 -19.97
N THR A 471 50.15 -5.80 -19.21
CA THR A 471 49.94 -5.70 -17.76
C THR A 471 51.24 -5.23 -17.11
N GLU A 472 51.34 -3.93 -16.88
CA GLU A 472 52.44 -3.36 -16.12
C GLU A 472 52.38 -3.80 -14.65
N LEU A 473 53.50 -4.35 -14.18
CA LEU A 473 53.68 -4.82 -12.82
C LEU A 473 54.63 -3.90 -12.04
N GLN A 474 54.41 -3.83 -10.74
CA GLN A 474 55.33 -3.22 -9.79
C GLN A 474 55.82 -4.26 -8.78
N PHE A 475 57.10 -4.18 -8.47
CA PHE A 475 57.84 -5.11 -7.63
C PHE A 475 58.43 -4.36 -6.42
N VAL A 476 58.35 -4.97 -5.25
CA VAL A 476 58.99 -4.51 -4.01
C VAL A 476 59.79 -5.68 -3.43
N PHE A 477 60.99 -5.40 -2.94
CA PHE A 477 61.90 -6.39 -2.36
C PHE A 477 62.06 -6.19 -0.87
N TYR A 478 62.16 -7.29 -0.15
CA TYR A 478 62.35 -7.30 1.29
C TYR A 478 63.51 -8.20 1.71
N ARG A 479 64.18 -7.83 2.80
CA ARG A 479 65.10 -8.66 3.58
C ARG A 479 64.72 -8.57 5.05
N ASP A 480 64.45 -9.71 5.67
CA ASP A 480 64.10 -9.80 7.10
C ASP A 480 62.97 -8.82 7.50
N ASN A 481 61.96 -8.72 6.64
CA ASN A 481 60.80 -7.81 6.73
C ASN A 481 61.09 -6.31 6.55
N GLN A 482 62.32 -5.93 6.22
CA GLN A 482 62.67 -4.56 5.85
C GLN A 482 62.58 -4.37 4.33
N ILE A 483 62.06 -3.21 3.90
CA ILE A 483 61.98 -2.87 2.47
C ILE A 483 63.39 -2.51 1.98
N LEU A 484 63.87 -3.26 0.99
CA LEU A 484 65.12 -2.97 0.28
C LEU A 484 64.90 -2.00 -0.88
N GLN A 485 63.84 -2.25 -1.66
CA GLN A 485 63.45 -1.44 -2.80
C GLN A 485 61.92 -1.30 -2.81
N PRO A 486 61.37 -0.07 -2.74
CA PRO A 486 59.93 0.15 -2.81
C PRO A 486 59.37 -0.23 -4.18
N PHE A 487 58.03 -0.25 -4.30
CA PHE A 487 57.35 -0.60 -5.55
C PHE A 487 57.89 0.17 -6.76
N SER A 488 58.50 -0.56 -7.70
CA SER A 488 59.08 -0.03 -8.93
C SER A 488 58.78 -0.97 -10.11
N SER A 489 59.00 -0.52 -11.34
CA SER A 489 58.85 -1.35 -12.55
C SER A 489 59.98 -2.37 -12.74
N SER A 490 61.05 -2.29 -11.95
CA SER A 490 62.18 -3.22 -12.05
C SER A 490 61.89 -4.50 -11.27
N ASP A 491 62.04 -5.64 -11.94
CA ASP A 491 61.93 -6.98 -11.38
C ASP A 491 63.24 -7.47 -10.75
N GLN A 492 64.23 -6.58 -10.56
CA GLN A 492 65.56 -6.92 -10.05
C GLN A 492 66.00 -5.97 -8.94
N TYR A 493 66.70 -6.51 -7.96
CA TYR A 493 67.41 -5.79 -6.91
C TYR A 493 68.88 -6.21 -6.91
N GLY A 494 69.79 -5.24 -7.00
CA GLY A 494 71.24 -5.47 -7.01
C GLY A 494 71.87 -5.23 -5.65
N VAL A 495 72.73 -6.15 -5.22
CA VAL A 495 73.66 -5.97 -4.09
C VAL A 495 75.07 -5.87 -4.67
N GLN A 496 75.71 -4.71 -4.51
CA GLN A 496 77.10 -4.53 -4.96
C GLN A 496 78.07 -4.93 -3.86
N SER A 497 79.10 -5.70 -4.21
CA SER A 497 80.13 -6.16 -3.28
C SER A 497 79.56 -6.79 -2.00
N ALA A 498 78.83 -7.88 -2.17
CA ALA A 498 78.05 -8.53 -1.13
C ALA A 498 78.87 -8.82 0.15
N GLN A 499 78.34 -8.39 1.30
CA GLN A 499 78.96 -8.56 2.62
C GLN A 499 78.25 -9.66 3.42
N LEU A 500 78.88 -10.19 4.47
CA LEU A 500 78.24 -11.21 5.33
C LEU A 500 76.90 -10.75 5.92
N GLU A 501 76.76 -9.46 6.22
CA GLU A 501 75.53 -8.82 6.72
C GLU A 501 74.38 -8.76 5.69
N ASP A 502 74.66 -9.00 4.41
CA ASP A 502 73.64 -9.10 3.38
C ASP A 502 72.97 -10.48 3.35
N SER A 503 73.43 -11.43 4.16
CA SER A 503 72.73 -12.70 4.37
C SER A 503 71.41 -12.47 5.09
N GLY A 504 70.37 -13.19 4.70
CA GLY A 504 69.06 -13.02 5.31
C GLY A 504 67.95 -13.69 4.53
N LYS A 505 66.73 -13.42 4.97
CA LYS A 505 65.51 -13.95 4.37
C LYS A 505 64.94 -12.97 3.35
N TYR A 506 65.09 -13.30 2.07
CA TYR A 506 64.63 -12.47 0.95
C TYR A 506 63.26 -12.92 0.46
N TYR A 507 62.38 -11.97 0.15
CA TYR A 507 61.13 -12.20 -0.56
C TYR A 507 60.71 -10.94 -1.32
N CYS A 508 59.80 -11.08 -2.28
CA CYS A 508 59.27 -9.96 -3.05
C CYS A 508 57.73 -9.99 -3.11
N ASP A 509 57.13 -8.80 -3.23
CA ASP A 509 55.71 -8.67 -3.57
C ASP A 509 55.56 -8.05 -4.97
N VAL A 510 54.60 -8.58 -5.73
CA VAL A 510 54.26 -8.12 -7.07
C VAL A 510 52.81 -7.67 -7.11
N LYS A 511 52.56 -6.51 -7.71
CA LYS A 511 51.20 -6.01 -7.93
C LYS A 511 51.02 -5.46 -9.33
N LYS A 512 49.77 -5.43 -9.81
CA LYS A 512 49.41 -4.71 -11.03
C LYS A 512 49.29 -3.20 -10.76
N ILE A 513 49.77 -2.37 -11.68
CA ILE A 513 49.59 -0.91 -11.60
C ILE A 513 48.08 -0.57 -11.57
N GLY A 514 47.66 0.22 -10.57
CA GLY A 514 46.27 0.59 -10.33
C GLY A 514 45.37 -0.52 -9.75
N GLY A 515 45.89 -1.72 -9.52
CA GLY A 515 45.14 -2.85 -8.98
C GLY A 515 45.34 -3.06 -7.47
N LYS A 516 44.37 -3.72 -6.81
CA LYS A 516 44.47 -4.18 -5.40
C LYS A 516 45.16 -5.55 -5.25
N ILE A 517 45.47 -6.23 -6.35
CA ILE A 517 46.01 -7.60 -6.33
C ILE A 517 47.52 -7.54 -6.09
N VAL A 518 47.96 -8.05 -4.94
CA VAL A 518 49.38 -8.21 -4.56
C VAL A 518 49.65 -9.69 -4.32
N LYS A 519 50.69 -10.26 -4.95
CA LYS A 519 51.15 -11.64 -4.71
C LYS A 519 52.56 -11.61 -4.13
N ARG A 520 52.80 -12.43 -3.11
CA ARG A 520 54.08 -12.55 -2.39
C ARG A 520 54.82 -13.80 -2.82
N SER A 521 56.15 -13.71 -2.98
CA SER A 521 57.00 -14.86 -3.24
C SER A 521 57.15 -15.73 -1.99
N LYS A 522 57.57 -16.99 -2.16
CA LYS A 522 58.11 -17.74 -1.02
C LYS A 522 59.38 -17.05 -0.52
N ASP A 523 59.66 -17.29 0.74
CA ASP A 523 60.87 -16.84 1.39
C ASP A 523 62.08 -17.62 0.87
N TRP A 524 63.15 -16.91 0.53
CA TRP A 524 64.42 -17.47 0.09
C TRP A 524 65.55 -17.05 1.03
N ASN A 525 66.17 -18.03 1.69
CA ASN A 525 67.31 -17.75 2.57
C ASN A 525 68.58 -17.63 1.72
N ILE A 526 69.12 -16.42 1.65
CA ILE A 526 70.39 -16.15 0.99
C ILE A 526 71.49 -16.17 2.06
N LYS A 527 72.51 -17.01 1.85
CA LYS A 527 73.71 -17.08 2.69
C LYS A 527 74.92 -16.73 1.85
N ILE A 528 75.67 -15.73 2.31
CA ILE A 528 76.93 -15.31 1.70
C ILE A 528 78.06 -16.03 2.40
N ASN A 529 78.94 -16.66 1.63
CA ASN A 529 80.11 -17.34 2.17
C ASN A 529 81.26 -16.35 2.30
N GLY A 530 81.87 -16.28 3.48
CA GLY A 530 83.11 -15.53 3.69
C GLY A 530 84.22 -16.10 2.81
N LYS A 531 85.15 -15.23 2.40
CA LYS A 531 86.33 -15.63 1.62
C LYS A 531 87.32 -16.48 2.42
#